data_AF-A0A0A9X4E5-F1
#
_entry.id   AF-A0A0A9X4E5-F1
#
_cell.length_a   1.000
_cell.length_b   1.000
_cell.length_c   1.000
_cell.angle_alpha   90.00
_cell.angle_beta   90.00
_cell.angle_gamma   90.00
#
_symmetry.space_group_name_H-M   'P 1'
#
loop_
_entity.id
_entity.type
_entity.pdbx_description
1 polymer ?
#
loop_
_entity_poly.entity_id
_entity_poly.type
_entity_poly.pdbx_seq_one_letter_code
_entity_poly.pdbx_strand_id
1 'polypeptide(L)'
;LVFNKLEDIVSRVSTFNSNEVRFVVQKYIERPLLIYNTKFDIRQWFLVTSVYPLTIWMYKESYLRFCSQLFSLTNMHESVHLSNNAIQCKYKNTQKRDRALPDENMW
;
A
#
# COMPACT_ATOMS: atom_id res chain seq x y z
N LEU A 1 0.03 7.16 -4.55
CA LEU A 1 0.87 7.39 -5.75
C LEU A 1 2.33 7.38 -5.31
N VAL A 2 3.23 6.90 -6.15
CA VAL A 2 4.68 6.88 -5.89
C VAL A 2 5.35 7.64 -7.03
N PHE A 3 6.23 8.57 -6.70
CA PHE A 3 6.96 9.39 -7.65
C PHE A 3 8.45 9.26 -7.39
N ASN A 4 9.26 9.32 -8.46
CA ASN A 4 10.72 9.28 -8.38
C ASN A 4 11.38 10.62 -8.74
N LYS A 5 10.58 11.64 -9.05
CA LYS A 5 11.03 12.99 -9.40
C LYS A 5 10.28 14.03 -8.58
N LEU A 6 10.99 15.06 -8.16
CA LEU A 6 10.41 16.13 -7.34
C LEU A 6 9.41 16.97 -8.14
N GLU A 7 9.69 17.18 -9.42
CA GLU A 7 8.88 17.98 -10.33
C GLU A 7 7.46 17.39 -10.47
N ASP A 8 7.36 16.06 -10.56
CA ASP A 8 6.09 15.35 -10.66
C ASP A 8 5.26 15.49 -9.36
N ILE A 9 5.91 15.48 -8.20
CA ILE A 9 5.26 15.70 -6.90
C ILE A 9 4.71 17.12 -6.82
N VAL A 10 5.55 18.12 -7.16
CA VAL A 10 5.17 19.54 -7.13
C VAL A 10 4.02 19.80 -8.10
N SER A 11 4.10 19.29 -9.34
CA SER A 11 3.04 19.40 -10.34
C SER A 11 1.73 18.77 -9.85
N ARG A 12 1.80 17.60 -9.22
CA ARG A 12 0.62 16.91 -8.69
C ARG A 12 -0.05 17.71 -7.57
N VAL A 13 0.73 18.31 -6.68
CA VAL A 13 0.23 19.11 -5.56
C VAL A 13 -0.35 20.43 -6.06
N SER A 14 0.33 21.13 -6.99
CA SER A 14 -0.12 22.43 -7.51
C SER A 14 -1.40 22.33 -8.36
N THR A 15 -1.71 21.15 -8.91
CA THR A 15 -2.98 20.90 -9.62
C THR A 15 -4.20 21.12 -8.70
N PHE A 16 -4.06 20.94 -7.39
CA PHE A 16 -5.14 21.18 -6.43
C PHE A 16 -5.08 22.61 -5.91
N ASN A 17 -5.73 23.52 -6.64
CA ASN A 17 -5.69 24.95 -6.38
C ASN A 17 -6.69 25.42 -5.30
N SER A 18 -6.79 24.70 -4.17
CA SER A 18 -7.63 25.12 -3.04
C SER A 18 -6.95 24.89 -1.70
N ASN A 19 -7.13 25.85 -0.78
CA ASN A 19 -6.71 25.75 0.63
C ASN A 19 -7.34 24.59 1.41
N GLU A 20 -8.16 23.75 0.75
CA GLU A 20 -8.94 22.67 1.36
C GLU A 20 -8.20 21.32 1.35
N VAL A 21 -7.26 21.10 0.43
CA VAL A 21 -6.58 19.79 0.29
C VAL A 21 -5.14 19.87 0.79
N ARG A 22 -4.85 19.15 1.88
CA ARG A 22 -3.49 19.02 2.44
C ARG A 22 -2.86 17.70 2.00
N PHE A 23 -1.58 17.76 1.63
CA PHE A 23 -0.79 16.59 1.25
C PHE A 23 0.31 16.31 2.26
N VAL A 24 0.69 15.04 2.38
CA VAL A 24 1.90 14.62 3.09
C VAL A 24 2.85 14.00 2.06
N VAL A 25 4.10 14.48 2.05
CA VAL A 25 5.18 13.82 1.31
C VAL A 25 5.90 12.90 2.29
N GLN A 26 5.93 11.61 1.97
CA GLN A 26 6.57 10.59 2.80
C GLN A 26 7.64 9.87 1.97
N LYS A 27 8.80 9.62 2.59
CA LYS A 27 9.85 8.79 1.98
C LYS A 27 9.29 7.40 1.67
N TYR A 28 9.35 7.02 0.40
CA TYR A 28 8.93 5.69 -0.03
C TYR A 28 9.91 4.61 0.49
N ILE A 29 9.36 3.47 0.96
CA ILE A 29 10.14 2.31 1.39
C ILE A 29 10.57 1.54 0.14
N GLU A 30 11.82 1.73 -0.26
CA GLU A 30 12.37 1.16 -1.50
C GLU A 30 12.84 -0.30 -1.37
N ARG A 31 13.07 -0.76 -0.13
CA ARG A 31 13.46 -2.14 0.20
C ARG A 31 12.46 -2.76 1.18
N PRO A 32 11.17 -2.92 0.79
CA PRO A 32 10.20 -3.57 1.64
C PRO A 32 10.52 -5.06 1.78
N LEU A 33 10.02 -5.69 2.84
CA LEU A 33 9.93 -7.15 2.88
C LEU A 33 9.03 -7.61 1.74
N LEU A 34 9.48 -8.62 0.99
CA LEU A 34 8.74 -9.23 -0.10
C LEU A 34 8.47 -10.69 0.24
N ILE A 35 7.27 -11.16 -0.08
CA ILE A 35 6.95 -12.59 -0.08
C ILE A 35 6.80 -12.98 -1.54
N TYR A 36 7.63 -13.91 -2.00
CA TYR A 36 7.73 -14.33 -3.40
C TYR A 36 7.80 -13.15 -4.39
N ASN A 37 8.74 -12.22 -4.13
CA ASN A 37 8.97 -11.00 -4.92
C ASN A 37 7.76 -10.07 -5.06
N THR A 38 6.74 -10.22 -4.21
CA THR A 38 5.50 -9.45 -4.24
C THR A 38 5.40 -8.58 -3.00
N LYS A 39 5.14 -7.28 -3.20
CA LYS A 39 4.93 -6.33 -2.10
C LYS A 39 3.58 -6.61 -1.44
N PHE A 40 3.52 -6.42 -0.13
CA PHE A 40 2.29 -6.51 0.64
C PHE A 40 2.26 -5.47 1.77
N ASP A 41 1.09 -5.32 2.38
CA ASP A 41 0.94 -4.68 3.69
C ASP A 41 0.17 -5.59 4.65
N ILE A 42 0.25 -5.28 5.94
CA ILE A 42 -0.46 -5.99 7.00
C ILE A 42 -1.62 -5.13 7.48
N ARG A 43 -2.83 -5.70 7.53
CA ARG A 43 -3.97 -5.09 8.21
C ARG A 43 -4.13 -5.70 9.60
N GLN A 44 -3.82 -4.90 10.61
CA GLN A 44 -4.04 -5.21 12.01
C GLN A 44 -5.20 -4.37 12.54
N TRP A 45 -6.11 -5.00 13.29
CA TRP A 45 -7.19 -4.30 13.99
C TRP A 45 -6.84 -4.05 15.46
N PHE A 46 -7.33 -2.94 15.97
CA PHE A 46 -7.34 -2.62 17.39
C PHE A 46 -8.65 -1.90 17.76
N LEU A 47 -9.03 -1.98 19.03
CA LEU A 47 -10.21 -1.32 19.59
C LEU A 47 -9.79 -0.44 20.77
N VAL A 48 -10.15 0.84 20.72
CA VAL A 48 -9.99 1.76 21.86
C VAL A 48 -11.28 1.76 22.65
N THR A 49 -11.20 1.45 23.94
CA THR A 49 -12.38 1.39 24.84
C THR A 49 -12.39 2.49 25.89
N SER A 50 -11.23 3.09 26.17
CA SER A 50 -11.11 4.28 27.01
C SER A 50 -9.92 5.10 26.54
N VAL A 51 -10.03 6.42 26.67
CA VAL A 51 -8.95 7.37 26.40
C VAL A 51 -8.35 7.93 27.69
N TYR A 52 -9.00 7.69 28.84
CA TYR A 52 -8.49 8.05 30.17
C TYR A 52 -9.08 7.12 31.24
N PRO A 53 -8.36 6.07 31.69
CA PRO A 53 -7.03 5.67 31.21
C PRO A 53 -7.08 5.10 29.78
N LEU A 54 -6.04 5.36 28.98
CA LEU A 54 -5.95 4.82 27.63
C LEU A 54 -5.98 3.28 27.65
N THR A 55 -7.00 2.69 27.02
CA THR A 55 -7.21 1.24 26.94
C THR A 55 -7.39 0.82 25.49
N ILE A 56 -6.39 0.11 24.95
CA ILE A 56 -6.33 -0.36 23.57
C ILE A 56 -6.28 -1.90 23.56
N TRP A 57 -7.17 -2.52 22.79
CA TRP A 57 -7.24 -3.97 22.59
C TRP A 57 -6.75 -4.31 21.19
N MET A 58 -5.73 -5.15 21.06
CA MET A 58 -5.26 -5.64 19.76
C MET A 58 -6.06 -6.90 19.38
N TYR A 59 -6.65 -6.92 18.19
CA TYR A 59 -7.27 -8.16 17.69
C TYR A 59 -6.17 -9.19 17.37
N LYS A 60 -6.40 -10.47 17.66
CA LYS A 60 -5.34 -11.49 17.56
C LYS A 60 -4.97 -11.82 16.11
N GLU A 61 -5.96 -11.76 15.23
CA GLU A 61 -5.78 -12.09 13.83
C GLU A 61 -5.50 -10.82 13.01
N SER A 62 -4.69 -11.00 11.98
CA SER A 62 -4.41 -9.99 10.96
C SER A 62 -4.44 -10.66 9.60
N TYR A 63 -4.45 -9.86 8.54
CA TYR A 63 -4.34 -10.42 7.18
C TYR A 63 -3.40 -9.56 6.34
N LEU A 64 -2.80 -10.21 5.35
CA LEU A 64 -1.89 -9.62 4.39
C LEU A 64 -2.66 -9.20 3.14
N ARG A 65 -2.25 -8.09 2.54
CA ARG A 65 -2.80 -7.61 1.27
C ARG A 65 -1.69 -7.47 0.25
N PHE A 66 -1.74 -8.28 -0.80
CA PHE A 66 -0.69 -8.38 -1.82
C PHE A 66 -0.96 -7.46 -3.00
N CYS A 67 0.13 -6.98 -3.63
CA CYS A 67 0.07 -6.43 -4.97
C CYS A 67 -0.11 -7.54 -6.02
N SER A 68 -0.77 -7.23 -7.13
CA SER A 68 -0.98 -8.16 -8.26
C SER A 68 0.26 -8.36 -9.14
N GLN A 69 1.22 -7.44 -9.05
CA GLN A 69 2.46 -7.46 -9.84
C GLN A 69 3.69 -7.66 -8.95
N LEU A 70 4.76 -8.18 -9.55
CA LEU A 70 6.07 -8.30 -8.90
C LEU A 70 6.64 -6.91 -8.58
N PHE A 71 7.28 -6.78 -7.42
CA PHE A 71 7.88 -5.52 -6.99
C PHE A 71 9.03 -5.12 -7.91
N SER A 72 9.08 -3.84 -8.29
CA SER A 72 10.18 -3.26 -9.06
C SER A 72 10.27 -1.76 -8.81
N LEU A 73 11.48 -1.22 -8.69
CA LEU A 73 11.72 0.24 -8.64
C LEU A 73 11.87 0.86 -10.03
N THR A 74 11.94 0.06 -11.09
CA THR A 74 11.97 0.57 -12.47
C THR A 74 10.57 0.84 -13.02
N ASN A 75 9.54 0.24 -12.41
CA ASN A 75 8.15 0.39 -12.80
C ASN A 75 7.32 0.97 -11.65
N MET A 76 7.04 2.28 -11.71
CA MET A 76 6.29 3.01 -10.68
C MET A 76 4.76 2.87 -10.78
N HIS A 77 4.26 1.92 -11.59
CA HIS A 77 2.83 1.72 -11.78
C HIS A 77 2.13 1.30 -10.47
N GLU A 78 0.89 1.75 -10.25
CA GLU A 78 0.20 1.58 -8.98
C GLU A 78 -0.05 0.11 -8.59
N SER A 79 -0.25 -0.77 -9.58
CA SER A 79 -0.44 -2.20 -9.35
C SER A 79 0.79 -2.91 -8.75
N VAL A 80 1.99 -2.33 -8.88
CA VAL A 80 3.25 -2.83 -8.29
C VAL A 80 3.42 -2.36 -6.85
N HIS A 81 2.94 -1.16 -6.53
CA HIS A 81 3.34 -0.45 -5.32
C HIS A 81 2.22 -0.18 -4.32
N LEU A 82 0.95 -0.24 -4.71
CA LEU A 82 -0.19 0.07 -3.84
C LEU A 82 -1.04 -1.18 -3.60
N SER A 83 -0.88 -1.82 -2.46
CA SER A 83 -1.60 -3.04 -2.04
C SER A 83 -3.08 -2.82 -1.65
N ASN A 84 -3.61 -1.61 -1.84
CA ASN A 84 -5.00 -1.30 -1.56
C ASN A 84 -5.94 -2.16 -2.41
N ASN A 85 -6.94 -2.81 -1.78
CA ASN A 85 -7.90 -3.65 -2.50
C ASN A 85 -8.63 -2.89 -3.63
N ALA A 86 -9.02 -1.63 -3.38
CA ALA A 86 -9.67 -0.78 -4.37
C ALA A 86 -8.81 -0.46 -5.61
N ILE A 87 -7.50 -0.65 -5.51
CA ILE A 87 -6.56 -0.51 -6.64
C ILE A 87 -6.34 -1.88 -7.27
N GLN A 88 -6.03 -2.89 -6.45
CA GLN A 88 -5.68 -4.23 -6.93
C GLN A 88 -6.83 -4.94 -7.64
N CYS A 89 -8.09 -4.67 -7.28
CA CYS A 89 -9.25 -5.23 -7.98
C CYS A 89 -9.37 -4.79 -9.46
N LYS A 90 -8.65 -3.74 -9.88
CA LYS A 90 -8.60 -3.28 -11.28
C LYS A 90 -7.62 -4.07 -12.14
N TYR A 91 -6.77 -4.90 -11.53
CA TYR A 91 -5.64 -5.54 -12.20
C TYR A 91 -5.65 -7.05 -11.97
N LYS A 92 -5.25 -7.81 -13.00
CA LYS A 92 -5.05 -9.26 -12.87
C LYS A 92 -3.66 -9.58 -12.34
N ASN A 93 -3.57 -10.66 -11.59
CA ASN A 93 -2.29 -11.19 -11.12
C ASN A 93 -1.39 -11.54 -12.31
N THR A 94 -0.12 -11.12 -12.24
CA THR A 94 0.86 -11.47 -13.28
C THR A 94 1.15 -12.96 -13.29
N GLN A 95 1.31 -13.56 -14.47
CA GLN A 95 1.64 -14.98 -14.61
C GLN A 95 3.01 -15.34 -14.00
N LYS A 96 3.88 -14.33 -13.80
CA LYS A 96 5.19 -14.50 -13.15
C LYS A 96 5.09 -14.55 -11.62
N ARG A 97 3.90 -14.34 -11.05
CA ARG A 97 3.67 -14.39 -9.61
C ARG A 97 3.74 -15.84 -9.15
N ASP A 98 4.30 -16.05 -7.97
CA ASP A 98 4.41 -17.38 -7.39
C ASP A 98 3.02 -17.95 -7.05
N ARG A 99 2.84 -19.25 -7.31
CA ARG A 99 1.57 -19.97 -7.12
C ARG A 99 1.23 -20.21 -5.64
N ALA A 100 2.21 -20.07 -4.75
CA ALA A 100 1.98 -20.13 -3.30
C ALA A 100 1.23 -18.89 -2.78
N LEU A 101 1.12 -17.82 -3.57
CA LEU A 101 0.33 -16.65 -3.19
C LEU A 101 -1.15 -16.83 -3.52
N PRO A 102 -2.07 -16.31 -2.67
CA PRO A 102 -3.50 -16.41 -2.90
C PRO A 102 -3.95 -15.58 -4.11
N ASP A 103 -4.86 -16.13 -4.91
CA ASP A 103 -5.42 -15.46 -6.09
C ASP A 103 -6.21 -14.21 -5.74
N GLU A 104 -6.90 -14.22 -4.60
CA GLU A 104 -7.66 -13.10 -4.04
C GLU A 104 -6.76 -11.99 -3.47
N ASN A 105 -5.43 -12.16 -3.53
CA ASN A 105 -4.43 -11.22 -2.99
C ASN A 105 -4.57 -10.96 -1.48
N MET A 106 -5.20 -11.87 -0.74
CA MET A 106 -5.32 -11.82 0.72
C MET A 106 -4.91 -13.14 1.36
N TRP A 107 -4.07 -13.07 2.39
CA TRP A 107 -3.61 -14.22 3.18
C TRP A 107 -3.83 -13.97 4.66
#